data_AF-A0A5P1FCA9-F1
#
_entry.id   AF-A0A5P1FCA9-F1
#
_cell.length_a   1.000
_cell.length_b   1.000
_cell.length_c   1.000
_cell.angle_alpha   90.00
_cell.angle_beta   90.00
_cell.angle_gamma   90.00
#
_symmetry.space_group_name_H-M   'P 1'
#
loop_
_entity.id
_entity.type
_entity.pdbx_description
1 polymer ?
#
loop_
_entity_poly.entity_id
_entity_poly.type
_entity_poly.pdbx_seq_one_letter_code
_entity_poly.pdbx_strand_id
1 'polypeptide(L)'
;MEAIESEVKKLIDSGFVREEQHPKWLANIVPVLKKNGKIRICIDFRDINTACPKDDFPLPITDVIIDNTCRFERMYFMDGFSDYNQIKMHPDDEKNTVFRTPLGIFCYTVMPFGLKNAGATYQRAMSKIFQEHLRKTVECYVDDLVVKSRDKNDHIKDLKIMFDLM
;
A
#
# COMPACT_ATOMS: atom_id res chain seq x y z
N MET A 1 -14.34 22.87 4.52
CA MET A 1 -13.04 22.73 5.21
C MET A 1 -13.09 21.68 6.30
N GLU A 2 -14.14 21.64 7.13
CA GLU A 2 -14.31 20.64 8.20
C GLU A 2 -14.07 19.18 7.79
N ALA A 3 -14.58 18.74 6.64
CA ALA A 3 -14.37 17.38 6.16
C ALA A 3 -12.90 17.06 5.82
N ILE A 4 -12.14 18.06 5.35
CA ILE A 4 -10.70 17.93 5.08
C ILE A 4 -9.95 17.81 6.41
N GLU A 5 -10.25 18.69 7.36
CA GLU A 5 -9.63 18.67 8.69
C GLU A 5 -9.93 17.36 9.44
N SER A 6 -11.13 16.81 9.30
CA SER A 6 -11.49 15.51 9.89
C SER A 6 -10.66 14.36 9.31
N GLU A 7 -10.44 14.33 8.00
CA GLU A 7 -9.59 13.30 7.37
C GLU A 7 -8.11 13.46 7.77
N VAL A 8 -7.62 14.70 7.85
CA VAL A 8 -6.24 14.97 8.32
C VAL A 8 -6.07 14.54 9.78
N LYS A 9 -7.06 14.82 10.65
CA LYS A 9 -7.05 14.34 12.04
C LYS A 9 -6.96 12.82 12.14
N LYS A 10 -7.69 12.09 11.29
CA LYS A 10 -7.59 10.61 11.26
C LYS A 10 -6.17 10.13 10.95
N LEU A 11 -5.46 10.81 10.04
CA LEU A 11 -4.06 10.47 9.73
C LEU A 11 -3.12 10.74 10.90
N ILE A 12 -3.38 11.82 11.65
CA ILE A 12 -2.62 12.18 12.86
C ILE A 12 -2.90 11.17 13.97
N ASP A 13 -4.18 10.90 14.24
CA ASP A 13 -4.63 9.98 15.30
C ASP A 13 -4.16 8.54 15.05
N SER A 14 -4.01 8.13 13.79
CA SER A 14 -3.46 6.82 13.42
C SER A 14 -1.93 6.74 13.49
N GLY A 15 -1.25 7.88 13.73
CA GLY A 15 0.21 7.97 13.75
C GLY A 15 0.88 7.80 12.38
N PHE A 16 0.12 7.92 11.28
CA PHE A 16 0.65 7.77 9.92
C PHE A 16 1.42 8.99 9.45
N VAL A 17 1.20 10.13 10.11
CA VAL A 17 1.86 11.38 9.81
C VAL A 17 2.39 12.02 11.08
N ARG A 18 3.46 12.81 10.93
CA ARG A 18 4.00 13.66 11.99
C ARG A 18 4.14 15.09 11.50
N GLU A 19 4.12 16.03 12.43
CA GLU A 19 4.36 17.44 12.11
C GLU A 19 5.79 17.61 11.57
N GLU A 20 5.94 18.49 10.58
CA GLU A 20 7.24 18.83 10.00
C GLU A 20 7.47 20.34 10.01
N GLN A 21 8.66 20.74 10.45
CA GLN A 21 9.06 22.13 10.54
C GLN A 21 10.13 22.42 9.49
N HIS A 22 10.03 23.58 8.83
CA HIS A 22 11.00 24.03 7.82
C HIS A 22 11.20 23.04 6.66
N PRO A 23 10.13 22.66 5.93
CA PRO A 23 10.23 21.67 4.88
C PRO A 23 10.98 22.22 3.66
N LYS A 24 11.79 21.36 3.03
CA LYS A 24 12.48 21.67 1.76
C LYS A 24 11.58 21.48 0.54
N TRP A 25 10.63 20.56 0.64
CA TRP A 25 9.65 20.20 -0.38
C TRP A 25 8.25 20.36 0.19
N LEU A 26 7.27 20.72 -0.64
CA LEU A 26 5.90 20.89 -0.17
C LEU A 26 4.89 20.46 -1.23
N ALA A 27 4.21 19.35 -0.97
CA ALA A 27 3.12 18.87 -1.81
C ALA A 27 1.77 19.48 -1.39
N ASN A 28 0.82 19.46 -2.33
CA ASN A 28 -0.55 19.89 -2.11
C ASN A 28 -1.45 18.71 -1.76
N ILE A 29 -2.47 18.95 -0.93
CA ILE A 29 -3.59 18.01 -0.81
C ILE A 29 -4.55 18.16 -1.99
N VAL A 30 -5.12 17.04 -2.41
CA VAL A 30 -6.15 16.92 -3.44
C VAL A 30 -7.32 16.16 -2.82
N PRO A 31 -8.38 16.85 -2.37
CA PRO A 31 -9.59 16.21 -1.88
C PRO A 31 -10.32 15.52 -3.04
N VAL A 32 -10.62 14.23 -2.87
CA VAL A 32 -11.35 13.42 -3.86
C VAL A 32 -12.68 12.95 -3.26
N LEU A 33 -13.79 13.23 -3.95
CA LEU A 33 -15.10 12.75 -3.54
C LEU A 33 -15.29 11.31 -4.04
N LYS A 34 -15.45 10.35 -3.11
CA LYS A 34 -15.81 8.97 -3.44
C LYS A 34 -17.29 8.87 -3.82
N LYS A 35 -17.64 7.82 -4.57
CA LYS A 35 -19.04 7.52 -4.97
C LYS A 35 -20.01 7.41 -3.78
N ASN A 36 -19.52 7.04 -2.60
CA ASN A 36 -20.30 6.92 -1.37
C ASN A 36 -20.46 8.27 -0.62
N GLY A 37 -20.07 9.40 -1.22
CA GLY A 37 -20.17 10.74 -0.64
C GLY A 37 -19.06 11.08 0.37
N LYS A 38 -18.16 10.15 0.72
CA LYS A 38 -17.02 10.41 1.61
C LYS A 38 -15.89 11.10 0.85
N ILE A 39 -15.15 11.97 1.53
CA ILE A 39 -13.93 12.58 0.99
C ILE A 39 -12.73 11.71 1.34
N ARG A 40 -11.79 11.58 0.41
CA ARG A 40 -10.44 11.05 0.64
C ARG A 40 -9.44 12.16 0.37
N ILE A 41 -8.47 12.33 1.26
CA ILE A 41 -7.33 13.22 1.01
C ILE A 41 -6.24 12.45 0.28
N CYS A 42 -5.96 12.86 -0.96
CA CYS A 42 -4.80 12.41 -1.71
C CYS A 42 -3.71 13.48 -1.65
N ILE A 43 -2.45 13.09 -1.72
CA ILE A 43 -1.33 14.04 -1.81
C ILE A 43 -0.82 14.06 -3.24
N ASP A 44 -0.60 15.25 -3.77
CA ASP A 44 -0.04 15.44 -5.10
C ASP A 44 1.48 15.25 -5.10
N PHE A 45 1.90 14.00 -5.28
CA PHE A 45 3.31 13.60 -5.32
C PHE A 45 3.94 13.68 -6.73
N ARG A 46 3.36 14.41 -7.69
CA ARG A 46 3.90 14.46 -9.07
C ARG A 46 5.35 14.94 -9.15
N ASP A 47 5.71 15.98 -8.39
CA ASP A 47 7.05 16.56 -8.43
C ASP A 47 8.10 15.60 -7.84
N ILE A 48 7.81 15.02 -6.67
CA ILE A 48 8.70 14.02 -6.06
C ILE A 48 8.80 12.77 -6.92
N ASN A 49 7.70 12.31 -7.53
CA ASN A 49 7.71 11.17 -8.41
C ASN A 49 8.56 11.41 -9.66
N THR A 50 8.59 12.65 -10.17
CA THR A 50 9.47 13.04 -11.27
C THR A 50 10.94 13.03 -10.85
N ALA A 51 11.25 13.57 -9.66
CA ALA A 51 12.62 13.67 -9.15
C ALA A 51 13.21 12.33 -8.67
N CYS A 52 12.38 11.41 -8.18
CA CYS A 52 12.81 10.13 -7.64
C CYS A 52 13.29 9.21 -8.78
N PRO A 53 14.39 8.45 -8.63
CA PRO A 53 14.69 7.37 -9.57
C PRO A 53 13.62 6.28 -9.50
N LYS A 54 13.33 5.64 -10.63
CA LYS A 54 12.35 4.54 -10.67
C LYS A 54 12.98 3.24 -10.16
N ASP A 55 12.27 2.52 -9.29
CA ASP A 55 12.60 1.13 -8.96
C ASP A 55 11.91 0.21 -9.97
N ASP A 56 12.70 -0.50 -10.78
CA ASP A 56 12.21 -1.45 -11.78
C ASP A 56 12.12 -2.88 -11.21
N PHE A 57 11.84 -3.01 -9.90
CA PHE A 57 11.53 -4.31 -9.30
C PHE A 57 10.44 -5.03 -10.10
N PRO A 58 10.65 -6.30 -10.49
CA PRO A 58 9.74 -6.97 -11.40
C PRO A 58 8.38 -7.18 -10.74
N LEU A 59 7.37 -6.53 -11.30
CA LEU A 59 5.99 -6.85 -10.97
C LEU A 59 5.58 -8.14 -11.71
N PRO A 60 4.79 -9.00 -11.05
CA PRO A 60 4.22 -10.19 -11.69
C PRO A 60 3.47 -9.86 -12.97
N ILE A 61 3.60 -10.72 -13.97
CA ILE A 61 2.77 -10.66 -15.18
C ILE A 61 1.41 -11.26 -14.82
N THR A 62 0.34 -10.50 -15.08
CA THR A 62 -1.04 -10.89 -14.73
C THR A 62 -1.44 -12.21 -15.37
N ASP A 63 -1.12 -12.43 -16.64
CA ASP A 63 -1.43 -13.68 -17.35
C ASP A 63 -0.78 -14.89 -16.67
N VAL A 64 0.46 -14.74 -16.19
CA VAL A 64 1.15 -15.81 -15.46
C VAL A 64 0.48 -16.10 -14.12
N ILE A 65 0.01 -15.06 -13.41
CA ILE A 65 -0.75 -15.26 -12.17
C ILE A 65 -2.04 -16.04 -12.46
N ILE A 66 -2.79 -15.63 -13.49
CA ILE A 66 -4.04 -16.27 -13.88
C ILE A 66 -3.78 -17.73 -14.23
N ASP A 67 -2.82 -18.02 -15.10
CA ASP A 67 -2.48 -19.39 -15.50
C ASP A 67 -2.05 -20.26 -14.31
N ASN A 68 -1.28 -19.69 -13.37
CA ASN A 68 -0.89 -20.41 -12.16
C ASN A 68 -2.08 -20.68 -11.22
N THR A 69 -3.17 -19.91 -11.32
CA THR A 69 -4.39 -20.13 -10.53
C THR A 69 -5.34 -21.13 -11.20
N CYS A 70 -5.39 -21.16 -12.53
CA CYS A 70 -6.15 -22.11 -13.33
C CYS A 70 -5.70 -23.55 -13.05
N ARG A 71 -6.36 -24.26 -12.11
CA ARG A 71 -6.25 -25.70 -11.72
C ARG A 71 -6.54 -25.92 -10.23
N PHE A 72 -6.71 -24.86 -9.45
CA PHE A 72 -7.02 -24.96 -8.02
C PHE A 72 -8.54 -25.01 -7.80
N GLU A 73 -9.00 -25.90 -6.93
CA GLU A 73 -10.44 -26.10 -6.67
C GLU A 73 -11.07 -24.91 -5.91
N ARG A 74 -10.27 -24.22 -5.08
CA ARG A 74 -10.74 -23.09 -4.27
C ARG A 74 -9.71 -21.97 -4.20
N MET A 75 -10.20 -20.74 -4.28
CA MET A 75 -9.40 -19.52 -4.15
C MET A 75 -10.12 -18.50 -3.28
N TYR A 76 -9.36 -17.74 -2.50
CA TYR A 76 -9.82 -16.57 -1.77
C TYR A 76 -8.97 -15.38 -2.17
N PHE A 77 -9.65 -14.27 -2.46
CA PHE A 77 -9.04 -12.99 -2.75
C PHE A 77 -9.03 -12.19 -1.46
N MET A 78 -7.87 -11.62 -1.14
CA MET A 78 -7.68 -10.81 0.04
C MET A 78 -7.09 -9.48 -0.41
N ASP A 79 -7.76 -8.43 0.03
CA ASP A 79 -7.33 -7.06 -0.11
C ASP A 79 -6.73 -6.68 1.24
N GLY A 80 -5.47 -6.30 1.25
CA GLY A 80 -4.87 -5.87 2.48
C GLY A 80 -5.31 -4.43 2.80
N PHE A 81 -5.95 -4.28 3.96
CA PHE A 81 -6.48 -2.99 4.36
C PHE A 81 -5.34 -2.02 4.69
N SER A 82 -5.34 -0.85 4.03
CA SER A 82 -4.31 0.19 4.26
C SER A 82 -2.89 -0.29 3.99
N ASP A 83 -2.71 -1.16 3.01
CA ASP A 83 -1.48 -1.90 2.74
C ASP A 83 -0.19 -1.11 2.75
N TYR A 84 -0.08 -0.07 1.93
CA TYR A 84 1.13 0.74 1.94
C TYR A 84 1.39 1.38 3.31
N ASN A 85 0.34 1.77 4.04
CA ASN A 85 0.49 2.38 5.35
C ASN A 85 0.99 1.41 6.44
N GLN A 86 1.14 0.12 6.15
CA GLN A 86 1.79 -0.85 7.04
C GLN A 86 3.32 -0.84 6.92
N ILE A 87 3.85 -0.36 5.78
CA ILE A 87 5.30 -0.26 5.55
C ILE A 87 5.79 1.08 6.09
N LYS A 88 6.73 1.06 7.03
CA LYS A 88 7.37 2.29 7.53
C LYS A 88 8.21 2.95 6.44
N MET A 89 8.14 4.28 6.38
CA MET A 89 9.07 5.06 5.57
C MET A 89 10.47 4.95 6.17
N HIS A 90 11.48 5.05 5.30
CA HIS A 90 12.84 5.26 5.79
C HIS A 90 12.91 6.65 6.45
N PRO A 91 13.51 6.82 7.65
CA PRO A 91 13.47 8.10 8.38
C PRO A 91 13.97 9.30 7.57
N ASP A 92 15.00 9.10 6.74
CA ASP A 92 15.55 10.15 5.88
C ASP A 92 14.63 10.57 4.72
N ASP A 93 13.69 9.69 4.34
CA ASP A 93 12.78 9.89 3.21
C ASP A 93 11.41 10.43 3.62
N GLU A 94 11.03 10.30 4.90
CA GLU A 94 9.78 10.85 5.44
C GLU A 94 9.60 12.33 5.05
N LYS A 95 10.63 13.15 5.26
CA LYS A 95 10.64 14.59 4.96
C LYS A 95 10.44 14.94 3.48
N ASN A 96 10.57 13.97 2.57
CA ASN A 96 10.31 14.18 1.16
C ASN A 96 8.80 14.07 0.86
N THR A 97 8.02 13.43 1.75
CA THR A 97 6.57 13.24 1.62
C THR A 97 5.75 14.38 2.24
N VAL A 98 6.37 15.53 2.51
CA VAL A 98 5.72 16.65 3.18
C VAL A 98 4.57 17.23 2.37
N PHE A 99 3.47 17.55 3.04
CA PHE A 99 2.29 18.18 2.44
C PHE A 99 1.69 19.25 3.37
N ARG A 100 1.03 20.24 2.76
CA ARG A 100 0.33 21.32 3.49
C ARG A 100 -1.14 21.01 3.70
N THR A 101 -1.66 21.33 4.88
CA THR A 101 -3.07 21.23 5.24
C THR A 101 -3.54 22.49 5.98
N PRO A 102 -4.85 22.70 6.17
CA PRO A 102 -5.37 23.74 7.06
C PRO A 102 -4.91 23.62 8.52
N LEU A 103 -4.55 22.41 8.98
CA LEU A 103 -4.14 22.15 10.38
C LEU A 103 -2.63 22.30 10.60
N GLY A 104 -1.84 22.45 9.53
CA GLY A 104 -0.38 22.47 9.61
C GLY A 104 0.29 21.75 8.46
N ILE A 105 1.60 21.59 8.58
CA ILE A 105 2.46 20.89 7.63
C ILE A 105 2.86 19.56 8.23
N PHE A 106 2.66 18.49 7.47
CA PHE A 106 2.89 17.13 7.93
C PHE A 106 3.68 16.34 6.89
N CYS A 107 4.39 15.31 7.34
CA CYS A 107 4.97 14.29 6.49
C CYS A 107 4.53 12.89 6.92
N TYR A 108 4.57 11.94 6.00
CA TYR A 108 4.22 10.56 6.28
C TYR A 108 5.37 9.79 6.93
N THR A 109 5.06 9.04 7.99
CA THR A 109 5.96 8.10 8.68
C THR A 109 5.80 6.67 8.17
N VAL A 110 4.70 6.40 7.46
CA VAL A 110 4.39 5.14 6.77
C VAL A 110 4.13 5.42 5.30
N MET A 111 4.37 4.45 4.43
CA MET A 111 4.37 4.66 2.98
C MET A 111 2.99 5.13 2.49
N PRO A 112 2.87 6.36 1.94
CA PRO A 112 1.59 6.86 1.44
C PRO A 112 1.29 6.36 0.04
N PHE A 113 0.00 6.36 -0.30
CA PHE A 113 -0.45 6.18 -1.68
C PHE A 113 0.05 7.31 -2.58
N GLY A 114 0.28 6.99 -3.85
CA GLY A 114 0.64 7.95 -4.88
C GLY A 114 2.15 8.14 -5.08
N LEU A 115 3.00 7.48 -4.28
CA LEU A 115 4.44 7.41 -4.57
C LEU A 115 4.72 6.43 -5.71
N LYS A 116 5.62 6.81 -6.63
CA LYS A 116 5.96 6.02 -7.83
C LYS A 116 6.46 4.62 -7.52
N ASN A 117 7.26 4.46 -6.47
CA ASN A 117 7.91 3.19 -6.14
C ASN A 117 7.15 2.39 -5.07
N ALA A 118 5.99 2.86 -4.59
CA ALA A 118 5.24 2.18 -3.51
C ALA A 118 4.90 0.73 -3.87
N GLY A 119 4.40 0.49 -5.09
CA GLY A 119 4.06 -0.86 -5.55
C GLY A 119 5.27 -1.79 -5.65
N ALA A 120 6.43 -1.28 -6.07
CA ALA A 120 7.67 -2.05 -6.12
C ALA A 120 8.15 -2.45 -4.71
N THR A 121 8.13 -1.51 -3.76
CA THR A 121 8.46 -1.77 -2.36
C THR A 121 7.51 -2.79 -1.74
N TYR A 122 6.20 -2.64 -1.95
CA TYR A 122 5.20 -3.54 -1.40
C TYR A 122 5.32 -4.95 -2.00
N GLN A 123 5.43 -5.07 -3.33
CA GLN A 123 5.65 -6.35 -3.99
C GLN A 123 6.92 -7.04 -3.48
N ARG A 124 8.01 -6.29 -3.26
CA ARG A 124 9.26 -6.82 -2.72
C ARG A 124 9.08 -7.36 -1.30
N ALA A 125 8.35 -6.64 -0.46
CA ALA A 125 8.02 -7.08 0.90
C ALA A 125 7.21 -8.38 0.87
N MET A 126 6.10 -8.40 0.13
CA MET A 126 5.24 -9.58 0.01
C MET A 126 5.97 -10.80 -0.60
N SER A 127 6.84 -10.58 -1.58
CA SER A 127 7.66 -11.65 -2.17
C SER A 127 8.63 -12.27 -1.16
N LYS A 128 9.09 -11.48 -0.17
CA LYS A 128 9.95 -11.95 0.90
C LYS A 128 9.16 -12.67 1.99
N ILE A 129 8.03 -12.12 2.41
CA ILE A 129 7.14 -12.71 3.43
C ILE A 129 6.64 -14.07 2.97
N PHE A 130 6.12 -14.15 1.74
CA PHE A 130 5.55 -15.37 1.18
C PHE A 130 6.54 -16.20 0.38
N GLN A 131 7.85 -16.00 0.51
CA GLN A 131 8.86 -16.61 -0.36
C GLN A 131 8.69 -18.13 -0.55
N GLU A 132 8.32 -18.85 0.51
CA GLU A 132 8.14 -20.31 0.46
C GLU A 132 6.82 -20.75 -0.17
N HIS A 133 5.81 -19.88 -0.16
CA HIS A 133 4.42 -20.13 -0.58
C HIS A 133 4.05 -19.48 -1.92
N LEU A 134 4.84 -18.50 -2.35
CA LEU A 134 4.62 -17.74 -3.57
C LEU A 134 4.60 -18.68 -4.78
N ARG A 135 3.61 -18.49 -5.66
CA ARG A 135 3.30 -19.32 -6.83
C ARG A 135 2.78 -20.73 -6.53
N LYS A 136 2.91 -21.22 -5.30
CA LYS A 136 2.43 -22.54 -4.88
C LYS A 136 1.01 -22.46 -4.35
N THR A 137 0.83 -21.76 -3.23
CA THR A 137 -0.44 -21.59 -2.52
C THR A 137 -0.85 -20.13 -2.40
N VAL A 138 0.09 -19.19 -2.59
CA VAL A 138 -0.16 -17.76 -2.57
C VAL A 138 0.30 -17.13 -3.89
N GLU A 139 -0.55 -16.31 -4.48
CA GLU A 139 -0.16 -15.34 -5.51
C GLU A 139 -0.29 -13.93 -4.92
N CYS A 140 0.63 -13.05 -5.29
CA CYS A 140 0.61 -11.65 -4.86
C CYS A 140 0.74 -10.78 -6.11
N TYR A 141 -0.10 -9.77 -6.22
CA TYR A 141 -0.02 -8.70 -7.19
C TYR A 141 -0.18 -7.37 -6.49
N VAL A 142 0.94 -6.75 -6.12
CA VAL A 142 0.96 -5.55 -5.29
C VAL A 142 0.10 -5.78 -4.04
N ASP A 143 -1.03 -5.09 -3.88
CA ASP A 143 -1.92 -5.14 -2.72
C ASP A 143 -2.89 -6.33 -2.75
N ASP A 144 -3.09 -6.95 -3.92
CA ASP A 144 -4.00 -8.08 -4.09
C ASP A 144 -3.29 -9.41 -3.80
N LEU A 145 -3.77 -10.13 -2.78
CA LEU A 145 -3.31 -11.48 -2.44
C LEU A 145 -4.36 -12.51 -2.83
N VAL A 146 -3.92 -13.62 -3.41
CA VAL A 146 -4.78 -14.77 -3.73
C VAL A 146 -4.22 -16.00 -3.04
N VAL A 147 -5.01 -16.58 -2.14
CA VAL A 147 -4.72 -17.91 -1.57
C VAL A 147 -5.47 -18.94 -2.38
N LYS A 148 -4.77 -19.97 -2.84
CA LYS A 148 -5.31 -21.02 -3.70
C LYS A 148 -4.92 -22.39 -3.17
N SER A 149 -5.91 -23.30 -3.16
CA SER A 149 -5.73 -24.68 -2.70
C SER A 149 -6.22 -25.67 -3.74
N ARG A 150 -5.42 -26.73 -3.97
CA ARG A 150 -5.75 -27.76 -4.97
C ARG A 150 -6.94 -28.60 -4.54
N ASP A 151 -6.98 -28.96 -3.26
CA ASP A 151 -8.12 -29.60 -2.60
C ASP A 151 -8.81 -28.58 -1.70
N LYS A 152 -10.13 -28.50 -1.76
CA LYS A 152 -10.95 -27.64 -0.90
C LYS A 152 -10.72 -27.86 0.61
N ASN A 153 -10.32 -29.07 1.03
CA ASN A 153 -10.12 -29.45 2.42
C ASN A 153 -8.85 -28.83 3.01
N ASP A 154 -7.83 -28.60 2.18
CA ASP A 154 -6.58 -27.95 2.59
C ASP A 154 -6.73 -26.43 2.74
N HIS A 155 -7.81 -25.85 2.23
CA HIS A 155 -7.92 -24.40 2.08
C HIS A 155 -7.88 -23.61 3.39
N ILE A 156 -8.49 -24.15 4.45
CA ILE A 156 -8.43 -23.51 5.78
C ILE A 156 -6.99 -23.52 6.32
N LYS A 157 -6.22 -24.57 6.02
CA LYS A 157 -4.82 -24.66 6.42
C LYS A 157 -3.96 -23.66 5.64
N ASP A 158 -4.17 -23.56 4.32
CA ASP A 158 -3.43 -22.60 3.49
C ASP A 158 -3.74 -21.14 3.87
N LEU A 159 -5.01 -20.83 4.17
CA LEU A 159 -5.40 -19.54 4.72
C LEU A 159 -4.71 -19.26 6.06
N LYS A 160 -4.69 -20.24 6.96
CA LYS A 160 -4.04 -20.10 8.26
C LYS A 160 -2.55 -19.78 8.12
N ILE A 161 -1.83 -20.50 7.25
CA ILE A 161 -0.42 -20.23 6.98
C ILE A 161 -0.22 -18.79 6.52
N MET A 162 -1.08 -18.31 5.61
CA MET A 162 -1.01 -16.96 5.12
C MET A 162 -1.23 -15.93 6.25
N PHE A 163 -2.24 -16.14 7.10
CA PHE A 163 -2.51 -15.24 8.24
C PHE A 163 -1.41 -15.27 9.30
N ASP A 164 -0.75 -16.41 9.51
CA ASP A 164 0.35 -16.53 10.47
C ASP A 164 1.65 -15.85 9.99
N LEU A 165 1.76 -15.56 8.69
CA LEU A 165 2.92 -14.88 8.07
C LEU A 165 2.79 -13.36 7.98
N MET A 166 1.57 -12.82 8.14
CA MET A 166 1.30 -11.37 8.15
C MET A 166 1.38 -10.82 9.57
#